data_AF-A0A6B3GUA4-F1
#
_entry.id   AF-A0A6B3GUA4-F1
#
_cell.length_a   1.000
_cell.length_b   1.000
_cell.length_c   1.000
_cell.angle_alpha   90.00
_cell.angle_beta   90.00
_cell.angle_gamma   90.00
#
_symmetry.space_group_name_H-M   'P 1'
#
loop_
_entity.id
_entity.type
_entity.pdbx_description
1 polymer ?
#
loop_
_entity_poly.entity_id
_entity_poly.type
_entity_poly.pdbx_seq_one_letter_code
_entity_poly.pdbx_strand_id
1 'polypeptide(L)'
;RYMTLTHNDNIDWADSATDLPRLGGLSAFGHEVVREMNRIGMLVDLSHVADGVMRDALATSTAPVIFSHSSARAVCDHPRNIPDDVL
;
A
#
# COMPACT_ATOMS: atom_id res chain seq x y z
N ARG A 1 -6.73 -5.66 -14.30
CA ARG A 1 -5.31 -5.20 -14.34
C ARG A 1 -5.05 -4.55 -12.99
N TYR A 2 -3.86 -4.73 -12.41
CA TYR A 2 -3.49 -4.15 -11.12
C TYR A 2 -2.02 -3.73 -11.12
N MET A 3 -1.61 -2.91 -10.16
CA MET A 3 -0.21 -2.58 -9.88
C MET A 3 -0.02 -2.49 -8.37
N THR A 4 1.10 -3.00 -7.88
CA THR A 4 1.52 -2.88 -6.50
C THR A 4 2.32 -1.60 -6.31
N LEU A 5 2.06 -0.82 -5.26
CA LEU A 5 2.64 0.52 -5.11
C LEU A 5 4.14 0.51 -4.78
N THR A 6 4.64 -0.59 -4.21
CA THR A 6 6.06 -0.83 -3.92
C THR A 6 6.40 -2.32 -4.07
N HIS A 7 7.66 -2.68 -3.86
CA HIS A 7 8.09 -4.06 -3.62
C HIS A 7 8.90 -4.09 -2.31
N ASN A 8 10.12 -4.61 -2.30
CA ASN A 8 10.91 -4.74 -1.07
C ASN A 8 11.52 -3.43 -0.57
N ASP A 9 11.74 -2.46 -1.47
CA ASP A 9 12.42 -1.20 -1.15
C ASP A 9 11.48 -0.01 -1.30
N ASN A 10 11.80 1.07 -0.58
CA ASN A 10 11.11 2.35 -0.77
C ASN A 10 11.34 2.87 -2.18
N ILE A 11 10.34 3.59 -2.69
CA ILE A 11 10.49 4.43 -3.86
C ILE A 11 9.94 5.82 -3.55
N ASP A 12 10.27 6.81 -4.39
CA ASP A 12 10.05 8.22 -4.06
C ASP A 12 8.59 8.59 -3.73
N TRP A 13 7.63 7.74 -4.09
CA TRP A 13 6.22 8.00 -3.89
C TRP A 13 5.54 7.23 -2.73
N ALA A 14 6.20 6.23 -2.13
CA ALA A 14 5.60 5.27 -1.21
C ALA A 14 6.66 4.43 -0.47
N ASP A 15 6.43 4.20 0.83
CA ASP A 15 7.28 3.35 1.66
C ASP A 15 6.93 1.85 1.56
N SER A 16 7.96 1.01 1.57
CA SER A 16 7.87 -0.46 1.66
C SER A 16 7.78 -0.93 3.11
N ALA A 17 7.07 -2.02 3.36
CA ALA A 17 6.99 -2.69 4.66
C ALA A 17 8.34 -3.25 5.15
N THR A 18 9.29 -3.48 4.24
CA THR A 18 10.57 -4.14 4.56
C THR A 18 11.79 -3.21 4.49
N ASP A 19 11.57 -1.91 4.31
CA ASP A 19 12.63 -0.90 4.28
C ASP A 19 12.45 0.11 5.44
N LEU A 20 13.47 0.91 5.71
CA LEU A 20 13.42 1.96 6.73
C LEU A 20 12.43 3.05 6.30
N PRO A 21 11.46 3.46 7.14
CA PRO A 21 10.50 4.49 6.77
C PRO A 21 11.15 5.79 6.30
N ARG A 22 10.65 6.36 5.19
CA ARG A 22 11.14 7.63 4.61
C ARG A 22 10.06 8.70 4.56
N LEU A 23 8.85 8.33 4.16
CA LEU A 23 7.70 9.23 4.03
C LEU A 23 6.70 9.07 5.17
N GLY A 24 6.66 7.88 5.79
CA GLY A 24 5.63 7.48 6.75
C GLY A 24 4.28 7.15 6.10
N GLY A 25 4.24 7.03 4.77
CA GLY A 25 3.01 6.93 3.99
C GLY A 25 3.22 7.17 2.50
N LEU A 26 2.20 7.70 1.84
CA LEU A 26 2.29 8.16 0.45
C LEU A 26 2.84 9.59 0.39
N SER A 27 3.65 9.88 -0.62
CA SER A 27 3.93 11.26 -0.99
C SER A 27 2.71 11.91 -1.66
N ALA A 28 2.75 13.24 -1.87
CA ALA A 28 1.74 13.93 -2.68
C ALA A 28 1.56 13.28 -4.07
N PHE A 29 2.66 12.91 -4.73
CA PHE A 29 2.63 12.21 -6.02
C PHE A 29 2.07 10.77 -5.90
N GLY A 30 2.33 10.08 -4.78
CA GLY A 30 1.75 8.77 -4.50
C GLY A 30 0.23 8.80 -4.41
N HIS A 31 -0.34 9.84 -3.80
CA HIS A 31 -1.79 10.06 -3.80
C HIS A 31 -2.36 10.29 -5.21
N GLU A 32 -1.65 11.05 -6.05
CA GLU A 32 -2.07 11.25 -7.45
C GLU A 32 -2.10 9.94 -8.24
N VAL A 33 -1.15 9.06 -7.97
CA VAL A 33 -1.05 7.76 -8.63
C VAL A 33 -2.19 6.85 -8.24
N VAL A 34 -2.55 6.79 -6.96
CA VAL A 34 -3.73 6.02 -6.53
C VAL A 34 -4.99 6.52 -7.24
N ARG A 35 -5.17 7.85 -7.34
CA ARG A 35 -6.31 8.44 -8.07
C ARG A 35 -6.28 8.10 -9.55
N GLU A 36 -5.10 8.14 -10.18
CA GLU A 36 -4.94 7.82 -11.59
C GLU A 36 -5.24 6.34 -11.87
N MET A 37 -4.78 5.44 -11.01
CA MET A 37 -5.11 4.01 -11.08
C MET A 37 -6.63 3.79 -11.05
N ASN A 38 -7.35 4.45 -10.13
CA ASN A 38 -8.80 4.40 -10.10
C ASN A 38 -9.42 4.98 -11.39
N ARG A 39 -8.93 6.12 -11.89
CA ARG A 39 -9.42 6.77 -13.12
C ARG A 39 -9.34 5.86 -14.34
N ILE A 40 -8.27 5.07 -14.46
CA ILE A 40 -8.04 4.17 -15.60
C ILE A 40 -8.58 2.74 -15.38
N GLY A 41 -9.25 2.48 -14.25
CA GLY A 41 -9.80 1.16 -13.92
C GLY A 41 -8.73 0.10 -13.56
N MET A 42 -7.62 0.53 -12.98
CA MET A 42 -6.57 -0.34 -12.44
C MET A 42 -6.77 -0.54 -10.93
N LEU A 43 -6.73 -1.80 -10.48
CA LEU A 43 -6.79 -2.11 -9.06
C LEU A 43 -5.48 -1.71 -8.37
N VAL A 44 -5.61 -1.12 -7.19
CA VAL A 44 -4.48 -0.79 -6.31
C VAL A 44 -4.17 -2.01 -5.45
N ASP A 45 -2.96 -2.54 -5.58
CA ASP A 45 -2.47 -3.64 -4.74
C ASP A 45 -1.57 -3.11 -3.63
N LEU A 46 -1.91 -3.48 -2.40
CA LEU A 46 -1.26 -3.04 -1.16
C LEU A 46 -0.37 -4.12 -0.55
N SER A 47 -0.15 -5.25 -1.21
CA SER A 47 0.96 -6.13 -0.84
C SER A 47 2.29 -5.35 -0.87
N HIS A 48 3.21 -5.68 0.04
CA HIS A 48 4.53 -5.03 0.23
C HIS A 48 4.54 -3.63 0.85
N VAL A 49 3.45 -2.88 0.84
CA VAL A 49 3.51 -1.47 1.26
C VAL A 49 3.55 -1.36 2.79
N ALA A 50 4.17 -0.30 3.31
CA ALA A 50 4.18 -0.04 4.76
C ALA A 50 2.77 0.31 5.28
N ASP A 51 2.55 0.16 6.58
CA ASP A 51 1.27 0.44 7.26
C ASP A 51 0.71 1.85 6.97
N GLY A 52 1.59 2.86 6.94
CA GLY A 52 1.20 4.22 6.58
C GLY A 52 0.66 4.31 5.16
N VAL A 53 1.33 3.64 4.21
CA VAL A 53 0.87 3.57 2.81
C VAL A 53 -0.45 2.82 2.69
N MET A 54 -0.68 1.76 3.47
CA MET A 54 -1.97 1.05 3.48
C MET A 54 -3.11 2.01 3.84
N ARG A 55 -2.95 2.79 4.92
CA ARG A 55 -3.96 3.74 5.42
C ARG A 55 -4.18 4.89 4.44
N ASP A 56 -3.10 5.45 3.90
CA ASP A 56 -3.19 6.55 2.94
C ASP A 56 -3.86 6.11 1.63
N ALA A 57 -3.50 4.93 1.12
CA ALA A 57 -4.11 4.40 -0.09
C ALA A 57 -5.59 4.07 0.12
N LEU A 58 -5.97 3.50 1.27
CA LEU A 58 -7.37 3.25 1.63
C LEU A 58 -8.18 4.56 1.75
N ALA A 59 -7.61 5.60 2.34
CA ALA A 59 -8.24 6.91 2.44
C ALA A 59 -8.34 7.65 1.08
N THR A 60 -7.42 7.36 0.16
CA THR A 60 -7.34 8.04 -1.15
C THR A 60 -8.15 7.34 -2.23
N SER A 61 -8.19 6.00 -2.20
CA SER A 61 -8.82 5.21 -3.23
C SER A 61 -10.34 5.37 -3.20
N THR A 62 -10.94 5.64 -4.36
CA THR A 62 -12.39 5.69 -4.54
C THR A 62 -12.96 4.38 -5.09
N ALA A 63 -12.13 3.35 -5.24
CA ALA A 63 -12.49 2.02 -5.70
C ALA A 63 -11.87 0.95 -4.78
N PRO A 64 -12.38 -0.30 -4.80
CA PRO A 64 -11.80 -1.37 -4.00
C PRO A 64 -10.30 -1.55 -4.28
N VAL A 65 -9.54 -1.72 -3.20
CA VAL A 65 -8.13 -2.14 -3.23
C VAL A 65 -8.02 -3.65 -3.03
N ILE A 66 -6.84 -4.21 -3.27
CA ILE A 66 -6.55 -5.61 -3.01
C ILE A 66 -5.26 -5.76 -2.20
N PHE A 67 -5.14 -6.88 -1.48
CA PHE A 67 -3.87 -7.42 -1.04
C PHE A 67 -3.65 -8.71 -1.80
N SER A 68 -2.91 -8.67 -2.91
CA SER A 68 -2.81 -9.80 -3.83
C SER A 68 -2.13 -11.02 -3.21
N HIS A 69 -1.24 -10.79 -2.25
CA HIS A 69 -0.53 -11.83 -1.50
C HIS A 69 0.02 -11.28 -0.18
N SER A 70 -0.78 -11.34 0.88
CA SER A 70 -0.39 -10.97 2.25
C SER A 70 -1.14 -11.87 3.25
N SER A 71 -0.68 -11.89 4.51
CA SER A 71 -1.36 -12.62 5.61
C SER A 71 -1.74 -11.66 6.74
N ALA A 72 -2.47 -12.14 7.76
CA ALA A 72 -2.82 -11.35 8.94
C ALA A 72 -1.64 -11.27 9.93
N ARG A 73 -1.35 -10.07 10.43
CA ARG A 73 -0.24 -9.84 11.38
C ARG A 73 -0.51 -10.47 12.74
N ALA A 74 -1.78 -10.55 13.16
CA ALA A 74 -2.18 -11.25 14.38
C ALA A 74 -1.83 -12.76 14.37
N VAL A 75 -1.68 -13.37 13.20
CA VAL A 75 -1.29 -14.79 13.07
C VAL A 75 0.23 -14.96 13.01
N CYS A 76 0.93 -14.06 12.33
CA CYS A 76 2.38 -14.06 12.22
C CYS A 76 2.88 -12.61 12.20
N ASP A 77 3.62 -12.23 13.24
CA ASP A 77 4.13 -10.87 13.39
C ASP A 77 5.31 -10.62 12.45
N HIS A 78 4.98 -10.27 11.22
CA HIS A 78 5.92 -9.93 10.16
C HIS A 78 5.49 -8.59 9.53
N PRO A 79 6.40 -7.65 9.24
CA PRO A 79 6.04 -6.32 8.71
C PRO A 79 5.19 -6.36 7.45
N ARG A 80 5.41 -7.39 6.62
CA ARG A 80 4.66 -7.63 5.37
C ARG A 80 3.20 -8.10 5.59
N ASN A 81 2.84 -8.50 6.81
CA ASN A 81 1.47 -8.92 7.13
C ASN A 81 0.62 -7.72 7.58
N ILE A 82 -0.68 -7.81 7.36
CA ILE A 82 -1.62 -6.71 7.51
C ILE A 82 -2.05 -6.61 8.98
N PRO A 83 -1.96 -5.43 9.62
CA PRO A 83 -2.46 -5.25 10.98
C PRO A 83 -3.99 -5.24 11.02
N ASP A 84 -4.57 -5.66 12.14
CA ASP A 84 -6.01 -5.86 12.29
C ASP A 84 -6.84 -4.58 12.10
N ASP A 85 -6.27 -3.39 12.31
CA ASP A 85 -6.99 -2.13 12.07
C ASP A 85 -7.07 -1.75 10.58
N VAL A 86 -6.40 -2.49 9.71
CA VAL A 86 -6.46 -2.35 8.24
C VAL A 86 -7.31 -3.45 7.59
N LEU A 87 -7.45 -4.62 8.23
CA LEU A 87 -8.28 -5.74 7.76
C LEU A 87 -9.78 -5.52 8.01
#